data_AF-S9S9L7-F1
#
_entry.id   AF-S9S9L7-F1
#
_cell.length_a   1.000
_cell.length_b   1.000
_cell.length_c   1.000
_cell.angle_alpha   90.00
_cell.angle_beta   90.00
_cell.angle_gamma   90.00
#
_symmetry.space_group_name_H-M   'P 1'
#
loop_
_entity.id
_entity.type
_entity.pdbx_description
1 polymer ?
#
loop_
_entity_poly.entity_id
_entity_poly.type
_entity_poly.pdbx_seq_one_letter_code
_entity_poly.pdbx_strand_id
1 'polypeptide(L)'
;EETGHPKGLIPRGYPLLTLGIDCQGDRVEVQAVAFGPNRRRAVVDYIVVSGNITESETRDELDRVVTRLWVNEAGRKIAPDLVAIDGNAYTDDVFDWAKHYSRSQVIMVRGVHPDTAEIIAPVRRDAEGKGKRRRTRTFGNRFFNVGVSVLKGTLYEFLKRTDPLSRGFVAFARGLGTEYFEQLCSETRKEVATKGGRRVWRWTPKPNMANEALDTMNYAEAAATLKGWTRWDDAAWDALIEERETPPATPGEQLDMEHLLLTSRPGQAALPARSEPEKPSPPPVPVPPPARDWTSRLA
;
A
#
# COMPACT_ATOMS: atom_id res chain seq x y z
N GLU A 1 -9.13 -1.91 15.33
CA GLU A 1 -10.21 -2.83 14.91
C GLU A 1 -11.37 -2.13 14.21
N GLU A 2 -12.00 -1.11 14.80
CA GLU A 2 -13.21 -0.49 14.19
C GLU A 2 -12.92 0.71 13.27
N THR A 3 -11.87 1.49 13.59
CA THR A 3 -11.58 2.78 12.96
C THR A 3 -10.44 2.76 11.92
N GLY A 4 -9.85 1.60 11.68
CA GLY A 4 -8.76 1.43 10.73
C GLY A 4 -9.23 1.53 9.27
N HIS A 5 -8.28 1.57 8.34
CA HIS A 5 -8.58 1.45 6.91
C HIS A 5 -8.95 0.00 6.55
N PRO A 6 -9.58 -0.25 5.38
CA PRO A 6 -9.86 -1.62 4.93
C PRO A 6 -8.57 -2.45 4.79
N LYS A 7 -8.58 -3.68 5.33
CA LYS A 7 -7.47 -4.63 5.20
C LYS A 7 -7.21 -4.97 3.73
N GLY A 8 -5.94 -4.99 3.35
CA GLY A 8 -5.52 -5.27 1.98
C GLY A 8 -5.67 -4.12 0.98
N LEU A 9 -6.11 -2.94 1.44
CA LEU A 9 -6.23 -1.72 0.64
C LEU A 9 -5.17 -0.70 1.08
N ILE A 10 -4.37 -0.19 0.16
CA ILE A 10 -3.36 0.85 0.46
C ILE A 10 -4.09 2.20 0.60
N PRO A 11 -4.01 2.88 1.76
CA PRO A 11 -4.64 4.19 1.94
C PRO A 11 -4.00 5.29 1.09
N ARG A 12 -4.74 6.33 0.74
CA ARG A 12 -4.19 7.53 0.10
C ARG A 12 -3.10 8.19 0.95
N GLY A 13 -2.10 8.76 0.28
CA GLY A 13 -0.92 9.37 0.88
C GLY A 13 0.16 8.39 1.31
N TYR A 14 0.05 7.10 0.98
CA TYR A 14 1.04 6.05 1.31
C TYR A 14 1.49 5.30 0.05
N PRO A 15 2.14 5.97 -0.92
CA PRO A 15 2.32 5.40 -2.24
C PRO A 15 3.43 4.34 -2.32
N LEU A 16 4.38 4.31 -1.38
CA LEU A 16 5.48 3.32 -1.35
C LEU A 16 5.04 2.09 -0.55
N LEU A 17 5.13 0.88 -1.13
CA LEU A 17 4.75 -0.36 -0.46
C LEU A 17 5.95 -1.28 -0.29
N THR A 18 6.19 -1.79 0.91
CA THR A 18 7.20 -2.84 1.12
C THR A 18 6.67 -3.97 1.99
N LEU A 19 7.27 -5.15 1.87
CA LEU A 19 6.94 -6.30 2.71
C LEU A 19 8.11 -6.66 3.63
N GLY A 20 7.80 -6.96 4.88
CA GLY A 20 8.70 -7.62 5.83
C GLY A 20 8.26 -9.06 6.05
N ILE A 21 9.19 -10.00 6.00
CA ILE A 21 8.92 -11.43 6.10
C ILE A 21 9.81 -12.04 7.19
N ASP A 22 9.20 -12.85 8.04
CA ASP A 22 9.90 -13.63 9.07
C ASP A 22 9.54 -15.12 8.95
N CYS A 23 10.55 -15.99 9.03
CA CYS A 23 10.39 -17.43 8.81
C CYS A 23 10.45 -18.18 10.13
N GLN A 24 9.36 -18.85 10.49
CA GLN A 24 9.23 -19.65 11.70
C GLN A 24 9.24 -21.15 11.37
N GLY A 25 9.17 -21.98 12.42
CA GLY A 25 9.24 -23.44 12.28
C GLY A 25 8.08 -24.05 11.50
N ASP A 26 6.90 -23.45 11.62
CA ASP A 26 5.62 -23.98 11.14
C ASP A 26 4.85 -23.00 10.26
N ARG A 27 5.40 -21.81 10.01
CA ARG A 27 4.78 -20.74 9.23
C ARG A 27 5.79 -19.71 8.73
N VAL A 28 5.35 -18.89 7.80
CA VAL A 28 6.05 -17.67 7.36
C VAL A 28 5.10 -16.49 7.54
N GLU A 29 5.52 -15.47 8.28
CA GLU A 29 4.71 -14.29 8.58
C GLU A 29 5.13 -13.13 7.68
N VAL A 30 4.15 -12.49 7.03
CA VAL A 30 4.36 -11.43 6.06
C VAL A 30 3.55 -10.21 6.48
N GLN A 31 4.24 -9.08 6.61
CA GLN A 31 3.61 -7.81 6.88
C GLN A 31 3.76 -6.85 5.71
N ALA A 32 2.62 -6.36 5.21
CA ALA A 32 2.57 -5.34 4.17
C ALA A 32 2.45 -3.95 4.81
N VAL A 33 3.43 -3.09 4.55
CA VAL A 33 3.47 -1.73 5.11
C VAL A 33 3.63 -0.73 3.98
N ALA A 34 2.72 0.23 3.92
CA ALA A 34 2.76 1.35 3.01
C ALA A 34 3.31 2.60 3.71
N PHE A 35 4.00 3.45 2.98
CA PHE A 35 4.81 4.54 3.50
C PHE A 35 4.51 5.83 2.76
N GLY A 36 4.45 6.93 3.51
CA GLY A 36 4.14 8.24 2.99
C GLY A 36 5.00 9.37 3.57
N PRO A 37 4.72 10.62 3.18
CA PRO A 37 5.42 11.79 3.66
C PRO A 37 5.41 11.90 5.19
N ASN A 38 6.37 12.64 5.75
CA ASN A 38 6.49 12.87 7.20
C ASN A 38 6.68 11.59 8.02
N ARG A 39 7.37 10.58 7.47
CA ARG A 39 7.62 9.29 8.15
C ARG A 39 6.34 8.56 8.58
N ARG A 40 5.21 8.87 7.95
CA ARG A 40 3.95 8.20 8.24
C ARG A 40 3.95 6.83 7.55
N ARG A 41 3.39 5.84 8.23
CA ARG A 41 3.24 4.48 7.67
C ARG A 41 1.84 3.94 7.93
N ALA A 42 1.43 2.98 7.11
CA ALA A 42 0.16 2.30 7.21
C ALA A 42 0.38 0.78 7.11
N VAL A 43 -0.03 0.04 8.13
CA VAL A 43 -0.06 -1.43 8.07
C VAL A 43 -1.27 -1.83 7.24
N VAL A 44 -1.01 -2.30 6.03
CA VAL A 44 -2.03 -2.65 5.03
C VAL A 44 -2.62 -4.03 5.31
N ASP A 45 -1.76 -4.98 5.66
CA ASP A 45 -2.15 -6.37 5.90
C ASP A 45 -1.09 -7.12 6.72
N TYR A 46 -1.52 -8.19 7.37
CA TYR A 46 -0.70 -9.16 8.08
C TYR A 46 -1.16 -10.57 7.68
N ILE A 47 -0.28 -11.30 7.00
CA ILE A 47 -0.57 -12.56 6.34
C ILE A 47 0.32 -13.64 6.95
N VAL A 48 -0.29 -14.77 7.33
CA VAL A 48 0.43 -15.95 7.79
C VAL A 48 0.31 -17.03 6.72
N VAL A 49 1.45 -17.43 6.17
CA VAL A 49 1.56 -18.56 5.24
C VAL A 49 1.90 -19.81 6.06
N SER A 50 1.11 -20.87 5.92
CA SER A 50 1.33 -22.10 6.68
C SER A 50 2.53 -22.90 6.15
N GLY A 51 3.23 -23.60 7.06
CA GLY A 51 4.34 -24.50 6.75
C GLY A 51 5.72 -23.84 6.81
N ASN A 52 6.76 -24.66 6.69
CA ASN A 52 8.14 -24.21 6.78
C ASN A 52 8.67 -23.69 5.43
N ILE A 53 9.58 -22.71 5.44
CA ILE A 53 10.24 -22.20 4.22
C ILE A 53 11.03 -23.29 3.45
N THR A 54 11.30 -24.46 4.04
CA THR A 54 11.89 -25.60 3.34
C THR A 54 10.91 -26.33 2.42
N GLU A 55 9.59 -26.13 2.60
CA GLU A 55 8.53 -26.82 1.87
C GLU A 55 8.18 -26.07 0.57
N SER A 56 7.91 -26.82 -0.51
CA SER A 56 7.54 -26.26 -1.81
C SER A 56 6.22 -25.51 -1.76
N GLU A 57 5.23 -26.06 -1.06
CA GLU A 57 3.87 -25.55 -0.96
C GLU A 57 3.85 -24.19 -0.24
N THR A 58 4.62 -24.07 0.84
CA THR A 58 4.84 -22.79 1.55
C THR A 58 5.52 -21.77 0.64
N ARG A 59 6.52 -22.17 -0.15
CA ARG A 59 7.19 -21.27 -1.12
C ARG A 59 6.23 -20.80 -2.21
N ASP A 60 5.40 -21.68 -2.75
CA ASP A 60 4.42 -21.34 -3.79
C ASP A 60 3.37 -20.35 -3.26
N GLU A 61 2.95 -20.49 -2.01
CA GLU A 61 2.05 -19.53 -1.37
C GLU A 61 2.73 -18.19 -1.08
N LEU A 62 3.96 -18.23 -0.58
CA LEU A 62 4.77 -17.03 -0.36
C LEU A 62 5.00 -16.26 -1.67
N ASP A 63 5.24 -16.98 -2.78
CA ASP A 63 5.38 -16.40 -4.11
C ASP A 63 4.11 -15.66 -4.54
N ARG A 64 2.93 -16.23 -4.28
CA ARG A 64 1.64 -15.55 -4.53
C ARG A 64 1.51 -14.26 -3.73
N VAL A 65 1.99 -14.23 -2.49
CA VAL A 65 1.96 -13.02 -1.64
C VAL A 65 2.94 -11.96 -2.14
N VAL A 66 4.17 -12.35 -2.46
CA VAL A 66 5.25 -11.43 -2.90
C VAL A 66 4.98 -10.85 -4.29
N THR A 67 4.35 -11.61 -5.17
CA THR A 67 3.98 -11.16 -6.52
C THR A 67 2.57 -10.54 -6.60
N ARG A 68 1.83 -10.52 -5.48
CA ARG A 68 0.50 -9.91 -5.40
C ARG A 68 0.54 -8.44 -5.78
N LEU A 69 -0.43 -8.03 -6.60
CA LEU A 69 -0.73 -6.63 -6.84
C LEU A 69 -1.76 -6.14 -5.81
N TRP A 70 -1.40 -5.09 -5.09
CA TRP A 70 -2.19 -4.48 -4.03
C TRP A 70 -2.99 -3.31 -4.59
N VAL A 71 -4.26 -3.22 -4.24
CA VAL A 71 -5.11 -2.11 -4.70
C VAL A 71 -4.93 -0.95 -3.74
N ASN A 72 -4.75 0.26 -4.25
CA ASN A 72 -4.82 1.48 -3.43
C ASN A 72 -6.20 2.13 -3.49
N GLU A 73 -6.45 3.10 -2.62
CA GLU A 73 -7.70 3.87 -2.59
C GLU A 73 -7.99 4.68 -3.88
N ALA A 74 -7.01 4.79 -4.79
CA ALA A 74 -7.20 5.34 -6.14
C ALA A 74 -7.59 4.28 -7.19
N GLY A 75 -7.72 3.01 -6.80
CA GLY A 75 -8.07 1.90 -7.69
C GLY A 75 -6.91 1.36 -8.51
N ARG A 76 -5.68 1.82 -8.29
CA ARG A 76 -4.48 1.31 -8.98
C ARG A 76 -3.93 0.07 -8.30
N LYS A 77 -3.35 -0.80 -9.13
CA LYS A 77 -2.64 -2.02 -8.73
C LYS A 77 -1.16 -1.71 -8.53
N ILE A 78 -0.65 -1.90 -7.33
CA ILE A 78 0.71 -1.58 -6.89
C ILE A 78 1.42 -2.89 -6.51
N ALA A 79 2.57 -3.15 -7.13
CA ALA A 79 3.45 -4.23 -6.70
C ALA A 79 4.30 -3.76 -5.50
N PRO A 80 4.75 -4.66 -4.61
CA PRO A 80 5.73 -4.31 -3.59
C PRO A 80 7.01 -3.72 -4.20
N ASP A 81 7.45 -2.58 -3.70
CA ASP A 81 8.67 -1.87 -4.14
C ASP A 81 9.96 -2.56 -3.70
N LEU A 82 9.88 -3.29 -2.58
CA LEU A 82 10.93 -4.16 -2.05
C LEU A 82 10.35 -5.09 -0.97
N VAL A 83 10.90 -6.28 -0.90
CA VAL A 83 10.61 -7.30 0.11
C VAL A 83 11.89 -7.60 0.89
N ALA A 84 11.82 -7.58 2.22
CA ALA A 84 12.89 -7.98 3.11
C ALA A 84 12.48 -9.23 3.89
N ILE A 85 13.23 -10.32 3.73
CA ILE A 85 13.02 -11.59 4.43
C ILE A 85 14.15 -11.87 5.42
N ASP A 86 13.81 -12.29 6.65
CA ASP A 86 14.83 -12.72 7.61
C ASP A 86 15.59 -13.93 7.08
N GLY A 87 16.90 -13.80 7.03
CA GLY A 87 17.83 -14.85 6.66
C GLY A 87 18.64 -15.38 7.84
N ASN A 88 18.32 -14.97 9.08
CA ASN A 88 19.03 -15.44 10.27
C ASN A 88 18.59 -16.87 10.66
N ALA A 89 17.33 -17.21 10.45
CA ALA A 89 16.83 -18.60 10.43
C ALA A 89 16.80 -19.15 8.99
N TYR A 90 16.92 -20.47 8.84
CA TYR A 90 16.81 -21.17 7.55
C TYR A 90 17.63 -20.55 6.40
N THR A 91 18.83 -20.04 6.69
CA THR A 91 19.59 -19.14 5.80
C THR A 91 19.77 -19.67 4.38
N ASP A 92 20.07 -20.96 4.23
CA ASP A 92 20.32 -21.56 2.91
C ASP A 92 19.01 -21.70 2.12
N ASP A 93 17.91 -22.10 2.76
CA ASP A 93 16.57 -22.18 2.16
C ASP A 93 16.00 -20.82 1.77
N VAL A 94 16.11 -19.83 2.67
CA VAL A 94 15.70 -18.45 2.41
C VAL A 94 16.51 -17.88 1.25
N PHE A 95 17.81 -18.14 1.18
CA PHE A 95 18.64 -17.70 0.05
C PHE A 95 18.23 -18.40 -1.24
N ASP A 96 17.99 -19.71 -1.19
CA ASP A 96 17.61 -20.51 -2.34
C ASP A 96 16.25 -20.11 -2.92
N TRP A 97 15.32 -19.69 -2.07
CA TRP A 97 14.07 -19.07 -2.50
C TRP A 97 14.29 -17.64 -3.03
N ALA A 98 14.97 -16.79 -2.26
CA ALA A 98 15.14 -15.38 -2.59
C ALA A 98 15.87 -15.18 -3.93
N LYS A 99 16.85 -16.04 -4.26
CA LYS A 99 17.65 -15.91 -5.50
C LYS A 99 16.84 -16.02 -6.79
N HIS A 100 15.61 -16.55 -6.75
CA HIS A 100 14.69 -16.56 -7.89
C HIS A 100 14.19 -15.17 -8.27
N TYR A 101 14.25 -14.22 -7.33
CA TYR A 101 13.87 -12.83 -7.53
C TYR A 101 15.05 -11.93 -7.84
N SER A 102 14.78 -10.84 -8.57
CA SER A 102 15.78 -9.78 -8.75
C SER A 102 16.14 -9.15 -7.41
N ARG A 103 17.37 -8.63 -7.31
CA ARG A 103 17.87 -7.96 -6.09
C ARG A 103 17.11 -6.67 -5.76
N SER A 104 16.40 -6.11 -6.73
CA SER A 104 15.51 -4.96 -6.58
C SER A 104 14.11 -5.33 -6.07
N GLN A 105 13.77 -6.62 -6.05
CA GLN A 105 12.48 -7.13 -5.55
C GLN A 105 12.61 -7.77 -4.17
N VAL A 106 13.61 -8.63 -3.96
CA VAL A 106 13.79 -9.36 -2.69
C VAL A 106 15.22 -9.24 -2.19
N ILE A 107 15.34 -8.87 -0.91
CA ILE A 107 16.59 -8.86 -0.15
C ILE A 107 16.46 -9.74 1.09
N MET A 108 17.59 -10.28 1.54
CA MET A 108 17.70 -10.93 2.83
C MET A 108 18.18 -9.92 3.87
N VAL A 109 17.65 -10.03 5.08
CA VAL A 109 18.02 -9.20 6.22
C VAL A 109 18.37 -10.07 7.41
N ARG A 110 19.16 -9.54 8.34
CA ARG A 110 19.33 -10.11 9.68
C ARG A 110 19.40 -8.99 10.70
N GLY A 111 18.74 -9.14 11.82
CA GLY A 111 18.77 -8.17 12.91
C GLY A 111 20.15 -8.07 13.57
N VAL A 112 20.59 -6.84 13.86
CA VAL A 112 21.72 -6.54 14.72
C VAL A 112 21.29 -5.61 15.86
N HIS A 113 21.75 -5.92 17.07
CA HIS A 113 21.26 -5.29 18.30
C HIS A 113 22.02 -4.04 18.81
N PRO A 114 23.23 -3.65 18.34
CA PRO A 114 23.85 -2.41 18.82
C PRO A 114 22.96 -1.18 18.55
N ASP A 115 22.82 -0.30 19.54
CA ASP A 115 22.09 0.97 19.39
C ASP A 115 22.77 1.94 18.41
N THR A 116 24.05 1.69 18.08
CA THR A 116 24.84 2.45 17.12
C THR A 116 24.82 1.86 15.71
N ALA A 117 24.07 0.77 15.49
CA ALA A 117 23.98 0.15 14.18
C ALA A 117 23.24 1.06 13.20
N GLU A 118 23.71 1.10 11.95
CA GLU A 118 22.95 1.69 10.86
C GLU A 118 21.62 0.93 10.68
N ILE A 119 20.55 1.65 10.28
CA ILE A 119 19.22 1.04 10.08
C ILE A 119 19.32 -0.12 9.09
N ILE A 120 20.05 0.06 7.99
CA ILE A 120 20.31 -1.00 7.02
C ILE A 120 21.71 -0.83 6.44
N ALA A 121 22.52 -1.88 6.50
CA ALA A 121 23.88 -1.88 5.97
C ALA A 121 24.19 -3.22 5.28
N PRO A 122 24.87 -3.24 4.12
CA PRO A 122 25.22 -4.50 3.47
C PRO A 122 26.12 -5.35 4.36
N VAL A 123 25.88 -6.65 4.41
CA VAL A 123 26.77 -7.59 5.08
C VAL A 123 28.09 -7.61 4.29
N ARG A 124 29.15 -7.07 4.90
CA ARG A 124 30.50 -7.13 4.32
C ARG A 124 30.94 -8.59 4.27
N ARG A 125 31.59 -8.98 3.17
CA ARG A 125 32.29 -10.28 3.13
C ARG A 125 33.35 -10.26 4.21
N ASP A 126 33.36 -11.26 5.08
CA ASP A 126 34.52 -11.50 5.93
C ASP A 126 35.72 -11.68 4.99
N ALA A 127 36.72 -10.80 5.09
CA ALA A 127 38.03 -11.08 4.52
C ALA A 127 38.57 -12.32 5.23
N GLU A 128 39.00 -13.34 4.47
CA GLU A 128 39.50 -14.61 4.98
C GLU A 128 40.40 -14.42 6.20
N GLY A 129 39.86 -14.75 7.38
CA GLY A 129 40.68 -14.93 8.57
C GLY A 129 41.59 -16.14 8.34
N LYS A 130 42.90 -15.91 8.45
CA LYS A 130 43.97 -16.91 8.31
C LYS A 130 43.55 -18.28 8.89
N GLY A 131 43.46 -19.30 8.03
CA GLY A 131 43.54 -20.70 8.43
C GLY A 131 42.25 -21.53 8.40
N LYS A 132 41.06 -20.96 8.19
CA LYS A 132 39.86 -21.73 7.85
C LYS A 132 39.13 -21.06 6.70
N ARG A 133 39.15 -21.69 5.52
CA ARG A 133 38.23 -21.40 4.42
C ARG A 133 36.80 -21.67 4.90
N ARG A 134 36.22 -20.75 5.67
CA ARG A 134 34.78 -20.60 5.69
C ARG A 134 34.46 -20.11 4.29
N ARG A 135 33.92 -21.03 3.47
CA ARG A 135 33.37 -20.76 2.14
C ARG A 135 32.65 -19.42 2.25
N THR A 136 33.22 -18.35 1.69
CA THR A 136 32.61 -17.03 1.72
C THR A 136 31.29 -17.17 1.00
N ARG A 137 30.20 -17.39 1.75
CA ARG A 137 28.85 -17.54 1.20
C ARG A 137 28.55 -16.22 0.52
N THR A 138 28.63 -16.22 -0.80
CA THR A 138 28.39 -15.03 -1.59
C THR A 138 26.89 -14.94 -1.78
N PHE A 139 26.21 -14.32 -0.83
CA PHE A 139 24.77 -14.02 -0.91
C PHE A 139 24.48 -12.88 -1.90
N GLY A 140 25.17 -12.87 -3.05
CA GLY A 140 24.93 -11.98 -4.19
C GLY A 140 24.80 -10.48 -3.89
N ASN A 141 25.42 -9.95 -2.83
CA ASN A 141 25.23 -8.58 -2.35
C ASN A 141 23.74 -8.22 -2.11
N ARG A 142 22.91 -9.17 -1.68
CA ARG A 142 21.50 -8.98 -1.31
C ARG A 142 21.21 -9.23 0.18
N PHE A 143 22.25 -9.40 0.99
CA PHE A 143 22.12 -9.65 2.43
C PHE A 143 22.55 -8.41 3.21
N PHE A 144 21.69 -7.93 4.11
CA PHE A 144 21.89 -6.72 4.88
C PHE A 144 21.76 -6.97 6.40
N ASN A 145 22.57 -6.29 7.19
CA ASN A 145 22.34 -6.11 8.63
C ASN A 145 21.27 -5.03 8.82
N VAL A 146 20.34 -5.25 9.74
CA VAL A 146 19.28 -4.30 10.11
C VAL A 146 19.42 -3.90 11.57
N GLY A 147 19.57 -2.60 11.85
CA GLY A 147 19.67 -2.04 13.19
C GLY A 147 18.35 -2.08 13.97
N VAL A 148 17.91 -3.27 14.37
CA VAL A 148 16.58 -3.50 14.97
C VAL A 148 16.36 -2.73 16.26
N SER A 149 17.41 -2.46 17.05
CA SER A 149 17.27 -1.68 18.30
C SER A 149 16.86 -0.23 18.05
N VAL A 150 17.39 0.38 17.00
CA VAL A 150 17.06 1.76 16.59
C VAL A 150 15.63 1.82 16.01
N LEU A 151 15.28 0.82 15.21
CA LEU A 151 13.94 0.69 14.62
C LEU A 151 12.87 0.52 15.70
N LYS A 152 13.06 -0.39 16.66
CA LYS A 152 12.16 -0.60 17.80
C LYS A 152 11.93 0.69 18.60
N GLY A 153 13.00 1.42 18.90
CA GLY A 153 12.91 2.70 19.61
C GLY A 153 12.12 3.76 18.84
N THR A 154 12.38 3.87 17.53
CA THR A 154 11.69 4.81 16.65
C THR A 154 10.21 4.47 16.48
N LEU A 155 9.92 3.18 16.24
CA LEU A 155 8.56 2.68 16.11
C LEU A 155 7.74 2.93 17.38
N TYR A 156 8.30 2.63 18.56
CA TYR A 156 7.56 2.79 19.82
C TYR A 156 7.26 4.26 20.15
N GLU A 157 8.12 5.19 19.73
CA GLU A 157 7.80 6.62 19.84
C GLU A 157 6.69 7.02 18.87
N PHE A 158 6.69 6.45 17.67
CA PHE A 158 5.69 6.69 16.64
C PHE A 158 4.32 6.07 16.97
N LEU A 159 4.27 4.93 17.64
CA LEU A 159 3.02 4.31 18.11
C LEU A 159 2.25 5.16 19.13
N LYS A 160 2.89 6.16 19.76
CA LYS A 160 2.24 7.10 20.67
C LYS A 160 1.48 8.22 19.95
N ARG A 161 1.66 8.37 18.63
CA ARG A 161 1.05 9.44 17.85
C ARG A 161 -0.40 9.12 17.56
N THR A 162 -1.31 10.02 17.94
CA THR A 162 -2.75 9.87 17.75
C THR A 162 -3.29 10.71 16.59
N ASP A 163 -2.60 11.80 16.23
CA ASP A 163 -2.97 12.66 15.11
C ASP A 163 -2.48 12.06 13.77
N PRO A 164 -3.39 11.75 12.81
CA PRO A 164 -3.04 11.21 11.49
C PRO A 164 -2.09 12.06 10.64
N LEU A 165 -2.03 13.37 10.90
CA LEU A 165 -1.16 14.30 10.17
C LEU A 165 0.22 14.44 10.81
N SER A 166 0.39 13.95 12.04
CA SER A 166 1.64 14.08 12.77
C SER A 166 2.77 13.26 12.15
N ARG A 167 4.00 13.79 12.26
CA ARG A 167 5.20 13.08 11.81
C ARG A 167 5.33 11.75 12.55
N GLY A 168 5.45 10.67 11.79
CA GLY A 168 5.60 9.34 12.33
C GLY A 168 4.31 8.61 12.63
N PHE A 169 3.13 9.17 12.31
CA PHE A 169 1.86 8.48 12.55
C PHE A 169 1.83 7.06 11.93
N VAL A 170 1.28 6.11 12.67
CA VAL A 170 1.13 4.71 12.26
C VAL A 170 -0.36 4.41 12.10
N ALA A 171 -0.81 4.31 10.85
CA ALA A 171 -2.15 3.84 10.53
C ALA A 171 -2.20 2.30 10.54
N PHE A 172 -3.34 1.73 10.92
CA PHE A 172 -3.55 0.29 10.94
C PHE A 172 -4.80 -0.09 10.17
N ALA A 173 -4.74 -1.21 9.46
CA ALA A 173 -5.90 -1.86 8.89
C ALA A 173 -6.84 -2.38 10.00
N ARG A 174 -8.10 -2.58 9.64
CA ARG A 174 -9.09 -3.29 10.48
C ARG A 174 -8.86 -4.80 10.43
N GLY A 175 -9.24 -5.53 11.47
CA GLY A 175 -9.18 -6.99 11.47
C GLY A 175 -7.75 -7.54 11.55
N LEU A 176 -6.85 -6.86 12.26
CA LEU A 176 -5.51 -7.39 12.57
C LEU A 176 -5.55 -8.28 13.81
N GLY A 177 -6.50 -8.03 14.72
CA GLY A 177 -6.69 -8.79 15.95
C GLY A 177 -5.81 -8.28 17.08
N THR A 178 -6.22 -8.55 18.33
CA THR A 178 -5.51 -8.11 19.53
C THR A 178 -4.09 -8.65 19.59
N GLU A 179 -3.91 -9.93 19.24
CA GLU A 179 -2.62 -10.61 19.26
C GLU A 179 -1.57 -9.88 18.42
N TYR A 180 -1.94 -9.38 17.24
CA TYR A 180 -1.04 -8.60 16.40
C TYR A 180 -0.47 -7.37 17.15
N PHE A 181 -1.32 -6.63 17.88
CA PHE A 181 -0.87 -5.44 18.62
C PHE A 181 -0.03 -5.79 19.84
N GLU A 182 -0.34 -6.91 20.50
CA GLU A 182 0.46 -7.47 21.59
C GLU A 182 1.85 -7.83 21.09
N GLN A 183 1.95 -8.54 19.96
CA GLN A 183 3.21 -8.91 19.33
C GLN A 183 4.00 -7.68 18.85
N LEU A 184 3.33 -6.67 18.28
CA LEU A 184 3.96 -5.41 17.86
C LEU A 184 4.61 -4.66 19.05
N CYS A 185 4.03 -4.81 20.25
CA CYS A 185 4.49 -4.20 21.49
C CYS A 185 5.16 -5.22 22.43
N SER A 186 5.67 -6.33 21.91
CA SER A 186 6.13 -7.49 22.68
C SER A 186 7.44 -7.29 23.43
N GLU A 187 8.21 -6.25 23.15
CA GLU A 187 9.52 -6.02 23.76
C GLU A 187 9.52 -4.79 24.68
N THR A 188 10.45 -4.78 25.62
CA THR A 188 10.67 -3.62 26.51
C THR A 188 12.15 -3.34 26.66
N ARG A 189 12.54 -2.07 26.80
CA ARG A 189 13.93 -1.69 27.03
C ARG A 189 14.25 -1.88 28.51
N LYS A 190 15.13 -2.84 28.83
CA LYS A 190 15.56 -3.14 30.19
C LYS A 190 17.06 -2.99 30.32
N GLU A 191 17.50 -2.61 31.50
CA GLU A 191 18.91 -2.59 31.83
C GLU A 191 19.37 -3.99 32.24
N VAL A 192 20.41 -4.49 31.57
CA VAL A 192 20.93 -5.84 31.74
C VAL A 192 22.42 -5.76 32.07
N ALA A 193 22.86 -6.55 33.03
CA ALA A 193 24.27 -6.69 33.33
C ALA A 193 24.95 -7.54 32.25
N THR A 194 26.01 -7.01 31.64
CA THR A 194 26.90 -7.77 30.76
C THR A 194 27.76 -8.75 31.57
N LYS A 195 28.35 -9.74 30.91
CA LYS A 195 29.31 -10.68 31.54
C LYS A 195 30.49 -9.97 32.24
N GLY A 196 30.83 -8.75 31.81
CA GLY A 196 31.87 -7.92 32.42
C GLY A 196 31.36 -6.93 33.48
N GLY A 197 30.13 -7.10 33.98
CA GLY A 197 29.56 -6.26 35.05
C GLY A 197 29.07 -4.86 34.61
N ARG A 198 29.32 -4.45 33.36
CA ARG A 198 28.76 -3.19 32.82
C ARG A 198 27.26 -3.34 32.62
N ARG A 199 26.49 -2.33 33.04
CA ARG A 199 25.05 -2.26 32.78
C ARG A 199 24.82 -1.66 31.38
N VAL A 200 24.02 -2.33 30.56
CA VAL A 200 23.66 -1.88 29.22
C VAL A 200 22.16 -1.99 29.02
N TRP A 201 21.58 -1.08 28.25
CA TRP A 201 20.17 -1.17 27.87
C TRP A 201 19.99 -2.13 26.71
N ARG A 202 19.05 -3.06 26.82
CA ARG A 202 18.72 -4.04 25.78
C ARG A 202 17.21 -4.21 25.66
N TRP A 203 16.74 -4.37 24.43
CA TRP A 203 15.39 -4.84 24.17
C TRP A 203 15.22 -6.28 24.64
N THR A 204 14.25 -6.50 25.52
CA THR A 204 13.96 -7.80 26.13
C THR A 204 12.51 -8.17 25.82
N PRO A 205 12.26 -9.33 25.21
CA PRO A 205 10.92 -9.85 25.01
C PRO A 205 10.15 -9.97 26.33
N LYS A 206 8.85 -9.68 26.28
CA LYS A 206 7.92 -9.98 27.36
C LYS A 206 7.76 -11.51 27.44
N PRO A 207 7.70 -12.08 28.66
CA PRO A 207 7.50 -13.52 28.81
C PRO A 207 6.24 -14.00 28.10
N ASN A 208 6.32 -15.17 27.45
CA ASN A 208 5.20 -15.84 26.78
C ASN A 208 4.49 -15.01 25.70
N MET A 209 5.23 -14.14 25.01
CA MET A 209 4.69 -13.30 23.94
C MET A 209 5.54 -13.47 22.68
N ALA A 210 4.86 -13.78 21.59
CA ALA A 210 5.41 -13.74 20.24
C ALA A 210 5.83 -12.30 19.85
N ASN A 211 6.75 -12.16 18.91
CA ASN A 211 7.31 -10.87 18.49
C ASN A 211 7.41 -10.71 16.96
N GLU A 212 6.82 -11.62 16.21
CA GLU A 212 6.91 -11.71 14.76
C GLU A 212 6.30 -10.48 14.07
N ALA A 213 5.18 -9.94 14.58
CA ALA A 213 4.62 -8.68 14.11
C ALA A 213 5.55 -7.47 14.31
N LEU A 214 6.39 -7.48 15.35
CA LEU A 214 7.39 -6.43 15.58
C LEU A 214 8.58 -6.58 14.63
N ASP A 215 9.06 -7.79 14.43
CA ASP A 215 10.23 -8.04 13.59
C ASP A 215 9.90 -7.86 12.09
N THR A 216 8.76 -8.34 11.62
CA THR A 216 8.28 -8.07 10.25
C THR A 216 8.08 -6.58 9.96
N MET A 217 7.52 -5.80 10.90
CA MET A 217 7.43 -4.33 10.78
C MET A 217 8.82 -3.69 10.62
N ASN A 218 9.81 -4.14 11.41
CA ASN A 218 11.18 -3.63 11.32
C ASN A 218 11.81 -3.95 9.95
N TYR A 219 11.55 -5.13 9.39
CA TYR A 219 12.07 -5.52 8.09
C TYR A 219 11.40 -4.77 6.94
N ALA A 220 10.10 -4.50 7.01
CA ALA A 220 9.42 -3.62 6.07
C ALA A 220 10.01 -2.19 6.11
N GLU A 221 10.18 -1.62 7.30
CA GLU A 221 10.83 -0.30 7.49
C GLU A 221 12.28 -0.28 6.97
N ALA A 222 13.03 -1.37 7.13
CA ALA A 222 14.38 -1.51 6.58
C ALA A 222 14.36 -1.53 5.04
N ALA A 223 13.41 -2.25 4.43
CA ALA A 223 13.20 -2.26 2.99
C ALA A 223 12.88 -0.85 2.46
N ALA A 224 11.93 -0.16 3.09
CA ALA A 224 11.57 1.21 2.73
C ALA A 224 12.78 2.16 2.88
N THR A 225 13.57 1.99 3.95
CA THR A 225 14.80 2.77 4.17
C THR A 225 15.82 2.57 3.06
N LEU A 226 15.98 1.33 2.57
CA LEU A 226 16.84 1.04 1.42
C LEU A 226 16.35 1.72 0.14
N LYS A 227 15.03 1.79 -0.07
CA LYS A 227 14.39 2.55 -1.16
C LYS A 227 14.54 4.06 -1.03
N GLY A 228 14.92 4.55 0.15
CA GLY A 228 15.27 5.94 0.38
C GLY A 228 14.13 6.81 0.89
N TRP A 229 12.99 6.23 1.31
CA TRP A 229 11.81 6.97 1.77
C TRP A 229 12.11 7.97 2.90
N THR A 230 13.15 7.69 3.69
CA THR A 230 13.64 8.52 4.78
C THR A 230 14.35 9.80 4.34
N ARG A 231 14.79 9.85 3.08
CA ARG A 231 15.64 10.88 2.47
C ARG A 231 14.94 11.66 1.36
N TRP A 232 13.74 11.24 0.96
CA TRP A 232 12.95 11.95 -0.05
C TRP A 232 12.46 13.29 0.48
N ASP A 233 12.49 14.29 -0.39
CA ASP A 233 11.88 15.60 -0.18
C ASP A 233 10.41 15.59 -0.62
N ASP A 234 9.72 16.71 -0.42
CA ASP A 234 8.29 16.83 -0.72
C ASP A 234 8.02 16.63 -2.22
N ALA A 235 8.91 17.13 -3.11
CA ALA A 235 8.75 16.97 -4.55
C ALA A 235 8.86 15.50 -5.01
N ALA A 236 9.78 14.72 -4.45
CA ALA A 236 9.87 13.30 -4.73
C ALA A 236 8.64 12.52 -4.23
N TRP A 237 8.07 12.92 -3.10
CA TRP A 237 6.82 12.35 -2.61
C TRP A 237 5.63 12.71 -3.50
N ASP A 238 5.49 13.98 -3.86
CA ASP A 238 4.40 14.47 -4.71
C ASP A 238 4.40 13.76 -6.06
N ALA A 239 5.58 13.58 -6.68
CA ALA A 239 5.71 12.84 -7.93
C ALA A 239 5.25 11.38 -7.80
N LEU A 240 5.61 10.70 -6.71
CA LEU A 240 5.21 9.30 -6.49
C LEU A 240 3.71 9.18 -6.16
N ILE A 241 3.15 10.15 -5.43
CA ILE A 241 1.71 10.23 -5.15
C ILE A 241 0.96 10.49 -6.47
N GLU A 242 1.38 11.44 -7.29
CA GLU A 242 0.78 11.72 -8.59
C GLU A 242 0.83 10.48 -9.49
N GLU A 243 1.98 9.81 -9.55
CA GLU A 243 2.16 8.59 -10.33
C GLU A 243 1.20 7.47 -9.89
N ARG A 244 0.99 7.27 -8.58
CA ARG A 244 0.28 6.09 -8.04
C ARG A 244 -1.15 6.34 -7.61
N GLU A 245 -1.53 7.57 -7.30
CA GLU A 245 -2.84 7.92 -6.73
C GLU A 245 -3.75 8.69 -7.69
N THR A 246 -3.26 8.97 -8.90
CA THR A 246 -4.13 9.36 -10.02
C THR A 246 -4.92 8.12 -10.47
N PRO A 247 -6.26 8.15 -10.50
CA PRO A 247 -7.05 7.03 -10.99
C PRO A 247 -6.64 6.67 -12.43
N PRO A 248 -6.60 5.39 -12.80
CA PRO A 248 -6.39 5.01 -14.20
C PRO A 248 -7.53 5.63 -15.03
N ALA A 249 -7.19 6.27 -16.16
CA ALA A 249 -8.20 6.70 -17.11
C ALA A 249 -9.06 5.48 -17.47
N THR A 250 -10.37 5.56 -17.28
CA THR A 250 -11.28 4.45 -17.55
C THR A 250 -11.09 3.99 -19.00
N PRO A 251 -10.79 2.70 -19.27
CA PRO A 251 -10.79 2.18 -20.63
C PRO A 251 -12.23 2.18 -21.16
N GLY A 252 -12.64 3.31 -21.72
CA GLY A 252 -14.03 3.60 -22.09
C GLY A 252 -14.31 5.09 -22.25
N GLU A 253 -13.52 5.97 -21.61
CA GLU A 253 -13.54 7.41 -21.87
C GLU A 253 -12.52 7.77 -22.96
N GLN A 254 -12.59 7.04 -24.07
CA GLN A 254 -12.15 7.62 -25.34
C GLN A 254 -13.22 8.65 -25.66
N LEU A 255 -12.95 9.90 -25.25
CA LEU A 255 -13.77 11.10 -25.48
C LEU A 255 -14.57 10.92 -26.76
N ASP A 256 -15.87 10.65 -26.58
CA ASP A 256 -16.80 10.43 -27.67
C ASP A 256 -16.91 11.76 -28.41
N MET A 257 -16.11 11.91 -29.45
CA MET A 257 -16.06 13.10 -30.30
C MET A 257 -17.45 13.38 -30.89
N GLU A 258 -18.31 12.36 -30.93
CA GLU A 258 -19.72 12.45 -31.30
C GLU A 258 -20.54 13.23 -30.26
N HIS A 259 -20.31 13.10 -28.95
CA HIS A 259 -21.03 13.85 -27.91
C HIS A 259 -20.68 15.35 -27.90
N LEU A 260 -19.46 15.72 -28.29
CA LEU A 260 -19.05 17.12 -28.50
C LEU A 260 -19.61 17.70 -29.81
N LEU A 261 -19.73 16.88 -30.86
CA LEU A 261 -20.34 17.29 -32.14
C LEU A 261 -21.88 17.41 -32.06
N LEU A 262 -22.53 16.59 -31.23
CA LEU A 262 -23.97 16.64 -30.97
C LEU A 262 -24.40 17.84 -30.09
N THR A 263 -23.46 18.43 -29.34
CA THR A 263 -23.72 19.60 -28.48
C THR A 263 -23.40 20.94 -29.16
N SER A 264 -22.71 20.94 -30.29
CA SER A 264 -22.48 22.13 -31.11
C SER A 264 -23.54 22.29 -32.21
N ARG A 265 -24.79 22.61 -31.82
CA ARG A 265 -25.70 23.37 -32.68
C ARG A 265 -25.62 24.85 -32.30
N PRO A 266 -25.09 25.74 -33.15
CA PRO A 266 -25.15 27.16 -32.88
C PRO A 266 -26.54 27.69 -33.23
N GLY A 267 -27.20 28.29 -32.24
CA GLY A 267 -28.29 29.23 -32.49
C GLY A 267 -29.49 29.02 -31.60
N GLN A 268 -29.49 29.70 -30.45
CA GLN A 268 -30.59 30.61 -30.12
C GLN A 268 -30.13 31.59 -29.04
N ALA A 269 -29.81 32.81 -29.51
CA ALA A 269 -29.73 33.98 -28.66
C ALA A 269 -31.13 34.32 -28.14
N ALA A 270 -31.20 34.61 -26.84
CA ALA A 270 -32.43 35.00 -26.15
C ALA A 270 -32.92 36.40 -26.57
N LEU A 271 -34.24 36.56 -26.67
CA LEU A 271 -34.94 37.85 -26.62
C LEU A 271 -36.21 37.71 -25.73
N PRO A 272 -36.70 38.82 -25.14
CA PRO A 272 -37.27 38.83 -23.79
C PRO A 272 -38.80 38.62 -23.74
N ALA A 273 -39.28 38.32 -22.53
CA ALA A 273 -40.69 38.02 -22.23
C ALA A 273 -41.63 39.24 -22.37
N ARG A 274 -42.78 39.05 -23.04
CA ARG A 274 -44.08 39.62 -22.59
C ARG A 274 -45.32 38.95 -23.23
N SER A 275 -46.23 38.55 -22.32
CA SER A 275 -47.71 38.39 -22.40
C SER A 275 -48.36 37.44 -23.42
N GLU A 276 -49.10 36.47 -22.89
CA GLU A 276 -50.06 35.56 -23.56
C GLU A 276 -51.26 36.28 -24.18
N PRO A 277 -51.79 35.73 -25.29
CA PRO A 277 -53.24 35.57 -25.39
C PRO A 277 -53.72 34.21 -25.97
N GLU A 278 -54.74 33.68 -25.29
CA GLU A 278 -56.01 33.10 -25.75
C GLU A 278 -56.11 32.22 -27.03
N LYS A 279 -56.69 31.02 -26.87
CA LYS A 279 -56.98 30.03 -27.92
C LYS A 279 -58.17 30.43 -28.79
N PRO A 280 -58.06 30.40 -30.14
CA PRO A 280 -59.21 30.59 -31.02
C PRO A 280 -59.98 29.27 -31.29
N SER A 281 -61.31 29.41 -31.36
CA SER A 281 -62.34 28.39 -31.60
C SER A 281 -62.45 27.97 -33.09
N PRO A 282 -63.04 26.80 -33.42
CA PRO A 282 -63.06 26.25 -34.78
C PRO A 282 -64.06 26.93 -35.73
N PRO A 283 -63.85 26.82 -37.05
CA PRO A 283 -64.65 27.52 -38.06
C PRO A 283 -66.03 26.87 -38.30
N PRO A 284 -67.05 27.68 -38.66
CA PRO A 284 -68.39 27.18 -38.98
C PRO A 284 -68.47 26.59 -40.40
N VAL A 285 -69.21 25.49 -40.54
CA VAL A 285 -69.55 24.84 -41.80
C VAL A 285 -70.76 25.57 -42.44
N PRO A 286 -70.71 26.00 -43.72
CA PRO A 286 -71.86 26.61 -44.39
C PRO A 286 -72.89 25.56 -44.83
N VAL A 287 -74.16 25.81 -44.53
CA VAL A 287 -75.35 25.09 -45.01
C VAL A 287 -75.85 25.73 -46.32
N PRO A 288 -76.31 24.95 -47.32
CA PRO A 288 -76.75 25.50 -48.61
C PRO A 288 -78.17 26.12 -48.56
N PRO A 289 -78.42 27.25 -49.24
CA PRO A 289 -79.77 27.78 -49.45
C PRO A 289 -80.46 27.23 -50.72
N PRO A 290 -81.80 27.34 -50.81
CA PRO A 290 -82.66 26.46 -51.61
C PRO A 290 -82.86 26.88 -53.08
N ALA A 291 -83.38 25.92 -53.87
CA ALA A 291 -83.73 26.07 -55.28
C ALA A 291 -84.75 27.20 -55.53
N ARG A 292 -84.56 27.93 -56.63
CA ARG A 292 -85.61 28.78 -57.22
C ARG A 292 -86.02 28.25 -58.60
N ASP A 293 -87.30 27.95 -58.63
CA ASP A 293 -88.17 27.55 -59.72
C ASP A 293 -88.20 28.62 -60.83
N TRP A 294 -88.13 28.19 -62.08
CA TRP A 294 -88.26 29.03 -63.27
C TRP A 294 -89.48 28.58 -64.08
N THR A 295 -90.67 28.71 -63.49
CA THR A 295 -91.93 28.64 -64.22
C THR A 295 -92.73 29.94 -64.04
N SER A 296 -93.37 30.39 -65.13
CA SER A 296 -94.09 31.66 -65.39
C SER A 296 -93.17 32.86 -65.75
N ARG A 297 -93.17 33.48 -66.94
CA ARG A 297 -94.12 33.59 -68.08
C ARG A 297 -95.56 33.97 -67.71
N LEU A 298 -95.93 35.17 -68.19
CA LEU A 298 -97.24 35.65 -68.65
C LEU A 298 -98.12 36.44 -67.66
N ALA A 299 -98.63 37.55 -68.22
CA ALA A 299 -99.71 38.46 -67.82
C ALA A 299 -99.33 39.60 -66.86
#